data_AF-A0A430S6C5-F1
#
_entry.id   AF-A0A430S6C5-F1
#
_cell.length_a   1.000
_cell.length_b   1.000
_cell.length_c   1.000
_cell.angle_alpha   90.00
_cell.angle_beta   90.00
_cell.angle_gamma   90.00
#
_symmetry.space_group_name_H-M   'P 1'
#
loop_
_entity.id
_entity.type
_entity.pdbx_description
1 polymer ?
#
loop_
_entity_poly.entity_id
_entity_poly.type
_entity_poly.pdbx_seq_one_letter_code
_entity_poly.pdbx_strand_id
1 'polypeptide(L)'
;MRPLALLLLSLGTVLAALPPLLGPGLPPGTELRLFSQDLRILHGAWRVEGKRLIPLSAPIPPRLGQEVQLLLVLPGEKPRTFPGVADRGDVVLLQDKERVSLLRLLKEVYGLAPPERLWP
;
A
#
# COMPACT_ATOMS: atom_id res chain seq x y z
N MET A 1 41.25 2.99 34.05
CA MET A 1 41.22 2.10 32.87
C MET A 1 39.80 2.04 32.33
N ARG A 2 39.65 2.62 31.13
CA ARG A 2 38.53 2.68 30.17
C ARG A 2 37.16 2.06 30.54
N PRO A 3 36.06 2.85 30.50
CA PRO A 3 34.69 2.36 30.63
C PRO A 3 34.28 1.70 29.30
N LEU A 4 34.33 0.36 29.26
CA LEU A 4 33.97 -0.43 28.08
C LEU A 4 32.46 -0.71 27.96
N ALA A 5 31.62 -0.13 28.82
CA ALA A 5 30.20 -0.48 28.92
C ALA A 5 29.26 0.39 28.06
N LEU A 6 29.76 1.43 27.38
CA LEU A 6 28.91 2.40 26.66
C LEU A 6 28.80 2.17 25.14
N LEU A 7 29.40 1.10 24.60
CA LEU A 7 29.41 0.83 23.16
C LEU A 7 28.23 -0.03 22.65
N LEU A 8 27.26 -0.37 23.50
CA LEU A 8 26.11 -1.21 23.13
C LEU A 8 24.81 -0.44 22.83
N LEU A 9 24.84 0.90 22.81
CA LEU A 9 23.63 1.74 22.72
C LEU A 9 23.42 2.48 21.39
N SER A 10 24.19 2.16 20.35
CA SER A 10 24.08 2.85 19.06
C SER A 10 23.93 1.89 17.88
N LEU A 11 23.03 0.92 18.01
CA LEU A 11 22.49 0.23 16.83
C LEU A 11 20.99 0.47 16.77
N GLY A 12 20.62 1.75 16.70
CA GLY A 12 19.34 2.15 16.16
C GLY A 12 19.35 1.79 14.68
N THR A 13 18.83 0.61 14.34
CA THR A 13 18.35 0.35 13.00
C THR A 13 17.29 1.40 12.71
N VAL A 14 17.68 2.46 12.01
CA VAL A 14 16.74 3.33 11.30
C VAL A 14 16.14 2.45 10.21
N LEU A 15 15.13 1.68 10.60
CA LEU A 15 14.16 1.16 9.67
C LEU A 15 13.52 2.43 9.13
N ALA A 16 13.93 2.86 7.93
CA ALA A 16 13.33 3.98 7.25
C ALA A 16 11.83 3.70 7.20
N ALA A 17 11.07 4.35 8.09
CA ALA A 17 9.64 4.14 8.17
C ALA A 17 9.09 4.60 6.83
N LEU A 18 8.48 3.67 6.09
CA LEU A 18 7.80 3.99 4.84
C LEU A 18 6.83 5.14 5.14
N PRO A 19 6.88 6.25 4.39
CA PRO A 19 5.99 7.37 4.63
C PRO A 19 4.53 6.90 4.47
N PRO A 20 3.59 7.44 5.26
CA PRO A 20 2.17 7.07 5.19
C PRO A 20 1.52 7.68 3.94
N LEU A 21 1.85 7.13 2.76
CA LEU A 21 1.50 7.69 1.45
C LEU A 21 -0.01 7.85 1.23
N LEU A 22 -0.82 6.97 1.82
CA LEU A 22 -2.28 6.98 1.73
C LEU A 22 -2.94 7.90 2.78
N GLY A 23 -2.15 8.70 3.50
CA GLY A 23 -2.62 9.54 4.60
C GLY A 23 -2.38 8.90 5.98
N PRO A 24 -2.81 9.57 7.07
CA PRO A 24 -2.40 9.22 8.44
C PRO A 24 -2.95 7.87 8.94
N GLY A 25 -3.98 7.33 8.28
CA GLY A 25 -4.55 6.03 8.61
C GLY A 25 -5.56 5.57 7.57
N LEU A 26 -5.99 4.32 7.68
CA LEU A 26 -7.02 3.70 6.85
C LEU A 26 -8.18 3.26 7.76
N PRO A 27 -9.15 4.13 8.05
CA PRO A 27 -10.28 3.77 8.91
C PRO A 27 -11.16 2.68 8.27
N PRO A 28 -11.94 1.93 9.07
CA PRO A 28 -12.93 0.99 8.54
C PRO A 28 -13.88 1.66 7.54
N GLY A 29 -14.21 0.94 6.47
CA GLY A 29 -14.98 1.47 5.35
C GLY A 29 -14.15 2.15 4.27
N THR A 30 -12.83 2.33 4.47
CA THR A 30 -11.93 2.79 3.41
C THR A 30 -11.91 1.79 2.26
N GLU A 31 -12.05 2.26 1.02
CA GLU A 31 -11.94 1.43 -0.17
C GLU A 31 -10.66 1.71 -0.96
N LEU A 32 -10.03 0.63 -1.41
CA LEU A 32 -8.93 0.62 -2.34
C LEU A 32 -9.46 0.06 -3.67
N ARG A 33 -9.47 0.86 -4.73
CA ARG A 33 -9.93 0.43 -6.05
C ARG A 33 -8.80 0.59 -7.05
N LEU A 34 -8.39 -0.50 -7.67
CA LEU A 34 -7.32 -0.53 -8.66
C LEU A 34 -7.91 -0.46 -10.06
N PHE A 35 -7.59 0.59 -10.80
CA PHE A 35 -8.06 0.81 -12.15
C PHE A 35 -6.91 0.78 -13.17
N SER A 36 -7.25 0.55 -14.44
CA SER A 36 -6.38 0.94 -15.55
C SER A 36 -6.12 2.45 -15.52
N GLN A 37 -5.03 2.90 -16.16
CA GLN A 37 -4.65 4.31 -16.19
C GLN A 37 -5.75 5.25 -16.73
N ASP A 38 -6.52 4.77 -17.71
CA ASP A 38 -7.65 5.48 -18.31
C ASP A 38 -8.97 5.34 -17.51
N LEU A 39 -8.91 4.71 -16.33
CA LEU A 39 -10.01 4.45 -15.42
C LEU A 39 -11.15 3.58 -15.98
N ARG A 40 -10.94 2.89 -17.11
CA ARG A 40 -11.98 2.09 -17.79
C ARG A 40 -12.13 0.68 -17.23
N ILE A 41 -11.05 0.08 -16.74
CA ILE A 41 -11.03 -1.30 -16.26
C ILE A 41 -10.79 -1.28 -14.76
N LEU A 42 -11.71 -1.87 -13.99
CA LEU A 42 -11.50 -2.15 -12.57
C LEU A 42 -10.78 -3.49 -12.43
N HIS A 43 -9.50 -3.45 -12.08
CA HIS A 43 -8.67 -4.64 -11.85
C HIS A 43 -8.95 -5.30 -10.50
N GLY A 44 -9.39 -4.54 -9.51
CA GLY A 44 -9.76 -5.09 -8.21
C GLY A 44 -10.24 -4.01 -7.26
N ALA A 45 -11.08 -4.40 -6.31
CA ALA A 45 -11.55 -3.51 -5.27
C ALA A 45 -11.51 -4.23 -3.92
N TRP A 46 -11.12 -3.50 -2.88
CA TRP A 46 -11.05 -4.00 -1.51
C TRP A 46 -11.55 -2.95 -0.54
N ARG A 47 -12.10 -3.40 0.60
CA ARG A 47 -12.51 -2.56 1.70
C ARG A 47 -11.75 -2.92 2.97
N VAL A 48 -11.34 -1.90 3.70
CA VAL A 48 -10.72 -2.06 5.01
C VAL A 48 -11.82 -2.30 6.04
N GLU A 49 -11.70 -3.41 6.78
CA GLU A 49 -12.59 -3.77 7.88
C GLU A 49 -11.74 -4.17 9.09
N GLY A 50 -11.63 -3.28 10.07
CA GLY A 50 -10.66 -3.42 11.15
C GLY A 50 -9.23 -3.50 10.60
N LYS A 51 -8.54 -4.63 10.83
CA LYS A 51 -7.20 -4.90 10.30
C LYS A 51 -7.19 -5.71 9.00
N ARG A 52 -8.36 -6.03 8.45
CA ARG A 52 -8.48 -6.93 7.29
C ARG A 52 -8.72 -6.13 6.02
N LEU A 53 -8.23 -6.67 4.91
CA LEU A 53 -8.52 -6.19 3.57
C LEU A 53 -9.51 -7.15 2.90
N ILE A 54 -10.76 -6.75 2.75
CA ILE A 54 -11.86 -7.58 2.26
C ILE A 54 -12.06 -7.33 0.76
N PRO A 55 -11.98 -8.34 -0.12
CA PRO A 55 -12.23 -8.14 -1.54
C PRO A 55 -13.71 -7.81 -1.79
N LEU A 56 -13.95 -6.80 -2.63
CA LEU A 56 -15.28 -6.37 -3.08
C LEU A 56 -15.63 -6.90 -4.48
N SER A 57 -14.62 -7.34 -5.24
CA SER A 57 -14.78 -7.94 -6.56
C SER A 57 -13.76 -9.05 -6.77
N ALA A 58 -14.05 -9.97 -7.70
CA ALA A 58 -13.02 -10.88 -8.20
C ALA A 58 -11.94 -10.06 -8.94
N PRO A 59 -10.65 -10.22 -8.63
CA PRO A 59 -9.60 -9.45 -9.28
C PRO A 59 -9.42 -9.90 -10.74
N ILE A 60 -9.22 -8.94 -11.63
CA ILE A 60 -8.81 -9.12 -13.02
C ILE A 60 -7.33 -8.73 -13.11
N PRO A 61 -6.40 -9.68 -13.28
CA PRO A 61 -4.98 -9.39 -13.28
C PRO A 61 -4.61 -8.33 -14.34
N PRO A 62 -4.01 -7.19 -13.96
CA PRO A 62 -3.36 -6.30 -14.92
C PRO A 62 -2.16 -6.98 -15.56
N ARG A 63 -1.74 -6.50 -16.74
CA ARG A 63 -0.50 -6.98 -17.36
C ARG A 63 0.70 -6.57 -16.52
N LEU A 64 1.74 -7.40 -16.50
CA LEU A 64 2.99 -7.06 -15.81
C LEU A 64 3.58 -5.77 -16.40
N GLY A 65 3.93 -4.82 -15.54
CA GLY A 65 4.45 -3.52 -15.95
C GLY A 65 3.39 -2.53 -16.46
N GLN A 66 2.11 -2.90 -16.42
CA GLN A 66 1.02 -2.00 -16.82
C GLN A 66 0.88 -0.84 -15.83
N GLU A 67 0.73 0.37 -16.37
CA GLU A 67 0.36 1.54 -15.58
C GLU A 67 -1.09 1.44 -15.10
N VAL A 68 -1.28 1.71 -13.81
CA VAL A 68 -2.54 1.59 -13.08
C VAL A 68 -2.77 2.81 -12.20
N GLN A 69 -4.01 3.01 -11.79
CA GLN A 69 -4.41 4.05 -10.85
C GLN A 69 -5.03 3.39 -9.62
N LEU A 70 -4.43 3.61 -8.45
CA LEU A 70 -5.05 3.26 -7.19
C LEU A 70 -5.93 4.42 -6.74
N LEU A 71 -7.24 4.20 -6.70
CA LEU A 71 -8.20 5.10 -6.11
C LEU A 71 -8.44 4.74 -4.65
N LEU A 72 -8.13 5.66 -3.76
CA LEU A 72 -8.38 5.57 -2.33
C LEU A 72 -9.65 6.37 -1.98
N VAL A 73 -10.64 5.71 -1.39
CA VAL A 73 -11.90 6.32 -0.98
C VAL A 73 -12.03 6.21 0.53
N LEU A 74 -11.84 7.31 1.25
CA LEU A 74 -12.09 7.36 2.69
C LEU A 74 -13.56 7.75 2.95
N PRO A 75 -14.19 7.23 4.02
CA PRO A 75 -15.55 7.61 4.38
C PRO A 75 -15.68 9.12 4.58
N GLY A 76 -16.57 9.76 3.81
CA GLY A 76 -16.83 11.20 3.91
C GLY A 76 -15.81 12.12 3.22
N GLU A 77 -14.77 11.57 2.58
CA GLU A 77 -13.77 12.34 1.85
C GLU A 77 -13.92 12.19 0.33
N LYS A 78 -13.35 13.15 -0.42
CA LYS A 78 -13.21 13.00 -1.86
C LYS A 78 -12.17 11.91 -2.19
N PRO A 79 -12.42 11.06 -3.20
CA PRO A 79 -11.45 10.05 -3.62
C PRO A 79 -10.10 10.67 -4.03
N ARG A 80 -9.01 9.98 -3.68
CA ARG A 80 -7.62 10.36 -4.03
C ARG A 80 -7.02 9.31 -4.95
N THR A 81 -6.32 9.73 -5.99
CA THR A 81 -5.67 8.85 -6.98
C THR A 81 -4.17 8.79 -6.77
N PHE A 82 -3.61 7.59 -6.81
CA PHE A 82 -2.18 7.33 -6.72
C PHE A 82 -1.75 6.53 -7.94
N PRO A 83 -0.85 7.07 -8.78
CA PRO A 83 -0.34 6.33 -9.94
C PRO A 83 0.54 5.17 -9.46
N GLY A 84 0.52 4.07 -10.21
CA GLY A 84 1.33 2.90 -9.91
C GLY A 84 1.59 2.03 -11.12
N VAL A 85 2.40 1.00 -10.91
CA VAL A 85 2.72 -0.02 -11.92
C VAL A 85 2.43 -1.38 -11.33
N ALA A 86 1.71 -2.22 -12.07
CA ALA A 86 1.42 -3.59 -11.67
C ALA A 86 2.68 -4.47 -11.71
N ASP A 87 2.93 -5.19 -10.62
CA ASP A 87 4.06 -6.11 -10.48
C ASP A 87 3.67 -7.38 -9.72
N ARG A 88 3.63 -8.53 -10.39
CA ARG A 88 3.49 -9.88 -9.81
C ARG A 88 2.54 -10.03 -8.62
N GLY A 89 1.31 -9.50 -8.71
CA GLY A 89 0.33 -9.59 -7.62
C GLY A 89 0.36 -8.40 -6.66
N ASP A 90 1.16 -7.39 -6.93
CA ASP A 90 1.29 -6.17 -6.16
C ASP A 90 1.26 -4.93 -7.07
N VAL A 91 1.12 -3.75 -6.48
CA VAL A 91 1.20 -2.47 -7.17
C VAL A 91 2.35 -1.68 -6.58
N VAL A 92 3.29 -1.26 -7.43
CA VAL A 92 4.33 -0.32 -7.05
C VAL A 92 3.80 1.09 -7.27
N LEU A 93 3.45 1.78 -6.19
CA LEU A 93 3.04 3.18 -6.22
C LEU A 93 4.23 4.07 -6.58
N LEU A 94 3.97 5.05 -7.44
CA LEU A 94 4.94 6.03 -7.90
C LEU A 94 4.64 7.36 -7.20
N GLN A 95 5.47 7.76 -6.24
CA GLN A 95 5.32 9.05 -5.57
C GLN A 95 6.66 9.79 -5.56
N ASP A 96 6.71 10.93 -6.24
CA ASP A 96 7.91 11.71 -6.49
C ASP A 96 9.06 10.87 -7.09
N LYS A 97 10.02 10.45 -6.25
CA LYS A 97 11.17 9.62 -6.62
C LYS A 97 11.16 8.25 -5.96
N GLU A 98 10.10 7.94 -5.21
CA GLU A 98 9.98 6.71 -4.46
C GLU A 98 9.06 5.72 -5.17
N ARG A 99 9.44 4.44 -5.05
CA ARG A 99 8.70 3.29 -5.54
C ARG A 99 8.33 2.46 -4.33
N VAL A 100 7.04 2.41 -4.01
CA VAL A 100 6.57 1.77 -2.79
C VAL A 100 5.59 0.65 -3.13
N SER A 101 5.90 -0.55 -2.66
CA SER A 101 4.97 -1.69 -2.72
C SER A 101 3.72 -1.39 -1.92
N LEU A 102 2.55 -1.52 -2.55
CA LEU A 102 1.26 -1.32 -1.90
C LEU A 102 1.06 -2.35 -0.78
N LEU A 103 1.30 -3.64 -1.04
CA LEU A 103 1.16 -4.68 -0.02
C LEU A 103 2.06 -4.43 1.19
N ARG A 104 3.30 -4.04 0.96
CA ARG A 104 4.24 -3.69 2.02
C ARG A 104 3.77 -2.49 2.82
N LEU A 105 3.30 -1.44 2.14
CA LEU A 105 2.75 -0.25 2.76
C LEU A 105 1.54 -0.57 3.66
N LEU A 106 0.58 -1.36 3.15
CA LEU A 106 -0.60 -1.78 3.91
C LEU A 106 -0.24 -2.59 5.16
N LYS A 107 0.78 -3.46 5.07
CA LYS A 107 1.22 -4.30 6.17
C LYS A 107 2.07 -3.55 7.21
N GLU A 108 3.11 -2.87 6.76
CA GLU A 108 4.15 -2.31 7.63
C GLU A 108 3.76 -0.94 8.21
N VAL A 109 3.05 -0.11 7.44
CA VAL A 109 2.66 1.24 7.88
C VAL A 109 1.24 1.26 8.43
N TYR A 110 0.31 0.58 7.77
CA TYR A 110 -1.10 0.58 8.17
C TYR A 110 -1.52 -0.60 9.04
N GLY A 111 -0.62 -1.55 9.31
CA GLY A 111 -0.87 -2.68 10.20
C GLY A 111 -2.01 -3.60 9.74
N LEU A 112 -2.31 -3.61 8.44
CA LEU A 112 -3.32 -4.48 7.85
C LEU A 112 -2.74 -5.88 7.60
N ALA A 113 -3.64 -6.85 7.46
CA ALA A 113 -3.34 -8.22 7.04
C ALA A 113 -3.87 -8.45 5.61
N PRO A 114 -3.23 -7.90 4.57
CA PRO A 114 -3.58 -8.19 3.19
C PRO A 114 -3.14 -9.62 2.80
N PRO A 115 -3.66 -10.18 1.69
CA PRO A 115 -3.11 -11.40 1.11
C PRO A 115 -1.65 -11.20 0.66
N GLU A 116 -0.93 -12.29 0.40
CA GLU A 116 0.43 -12.22 -0.17
C GLU A 116 0.47 -11.62 -1.57
N ARG A 117 -0.65 -11.73 -2.31
CA ARG A 117 -0.86 -11.15 -3.63
C ARG A 117 -2.31 -10.66 -3.76
N LEU A 118 -2.50 -9.51 -4.40
CA LEU A 118 -3.80 -8.91 -4.72
C LEU A 118 -4.53 -9.66 -5.84
N TRP A 119 -3.79 -10.35 -6.70
CA TRP A 119 -4.30 -11.23 -7.76
C TRP A 119 -3.40 -12.46 -7.90
N PRO A 120 -3.90 -13.59 -8.44
CA PRO A 120 -3.15 -14.84 -8.57
C PRO A 120 -1.88 -14.74 -9.43
#